data_AF-A0AAD5FAU4-F1
#
_entry.id   AF-A0AAD5FAU4-F1
#
_cell.length_a   1.000
_cell.length_b   1.000
_cell.length_c   1.000
_cell.angle_alpha   90.00
_cell.angle_beta   90.00
_cell.angle_gamma   90.00
#
_symmetry.space_group_name_H-M   'P 1'
#
loop_
_entity.id
_entity.type
_entity.pdbx_description
1 polymer ?
#
loop_
_entity_poly.entity_id
_entity_poly.type
_entity_poly.pdbx_seq_one_letter_code
_entity_poly.pdbx_strand_id
1 'polypeptide(L)'
;MGSEQSKDKMHCTRYLNGNGPPSLNEQVEKVTNGSIRHKINSKIVTGNQPDDGKMSIMHMRRNVEGYPDCDTIQMNFEFDDGIQTEMHPNPGQKYYGLKTVAFVPQNHEGRKVYRMLEAAFNHKLLFTVATTSTGEERVKYSDIPLKTKESGGHDSFSYPDPKYLKTVTKILKSKGIQ
;
A
#
# COMPACT_ATOMS: atom_id res chain seq x y z
N MET A 1 56.21 46.39 51.66
CA MET A 1 55.41 45.15 51.73
C MET A 1 53.96 45.57 51.56
N GLY A 2 53.40 45.42 50.36
CA GLY A 2 52.06 45.92 50.01
C GLY A 2 51.07 44.79 49.78
N SER A 3 49.82 45.04 50.21
CA SER A 3 48.51 44.76 49.56
C SER A 3 48.27 43.40 48.90
N GLU A 4 47.07 42.82 48.82
CA GLU A 4 45.72 42.94 49.36
C GLU A 4 44.98 41.71 48.76
N GLN A 5 43.89 41.30 49.39
CA GLN A 5 42.67 40.67 48.83
C GLN A 5 42.72 39.97 47.44
N SER A 6 42.12 38.77 47.35
CA SER A 6 40.97 38.57 46.43
C SER A 6 40.27 37.23 46.67
N LYS A 7 38.95 37.30 46.85
CA LYS A 7 38.02 36.15 46.81
C LYS A 7 37.69 35.88 45.36
N ASP A 8 38.16 34.77 44.79
CA ASP A 8 37.79 34.41 43.41
C ASP A 8 36.67 33.34 43.40
N LYS A 9 35.46 33.80 43.10
CA LYS A 9 34.33 32.96 42.68
C LYS A 9 34.66 32.50 41.26
N MET A 10 34.98 31.22 41.08
CA MET A 10 35.13 30.66 39.74
C MET A 10 33.80 30.69 38.98
N HIS A 11 33.57 31.75 38.22
CA HIS A 11 32.58 31.78 37.15
C HIS A 11 33.11 30.93 35.99
N CYS A 12 32.49 29.78 35.76
CA CYS A 12 32.76 28.95 34.60
C CYS A 12 32.11 29.56 33.36
N THR A 13 32.71 30.60 32.78
CA THR A 13 32.38 31.10 31.44
C THR A 13 33.50 30.69 30.49
N ARG A 14 33.56 29.39 30.14
CA ARG A 14 34.54 28.88 29.18
C ARG A 14 33.94 28.29 27.90
N TYR A 15 32.72 28.67 27.53
CA TYR A 15 32.14 28.34 26.23
C TYR A 15 31.21 29.44 25.73
N LEU A 16 31.74 30.60 25.35
CA LEU A 16 30.97 31.59 24.56
C LEU A 16 31.87 32.33 23.57
N ASN A 17 32.46 31.60 22.61
CA ASN A 17 32.83 32.19 21.31
C ASN A 17 31.67 32.02 20.32
N GLY A 18 30.47 32.45 20.70
CA GLY A 18 29.30 32.56 19.83
C GLY A 18 28.74 31.28 19.19
N ASN A 19 29.42 30.13 19.32
CA ASN A 19 29.06 28.88 18.66
C ASN A 19 28.64 27.82 19.70
N GLY A 20 27.60 28.13 20.47
CA GLY A 20 26.86 27.09 21.18
C GLY A 20 26.10 26.20 20.19
N PRO A 21 25.75 24.95 20.56
CA PRO A 21 24.87 24.16 19.71
C PRO A 21 23.60 24.96 19.43
N PRO A 22 23.12 25.02 18.18
CA PRO A 22 21.94 25.79 17.81
C PRO A 22 20.77 25.42 18.72
N SER A 23 19.91 26.38 19.04
CA SER A 23 18.71 26.16 19.85
C SER A 23 17.84 25.05 19.26
N LEU A 24 17.01 24.39 20.06
CA LEU A 24 16.04 23.40 19.58
C LEU A 24 15.21 23.93 18.40
N ASN A 25 14.89 25.23 18.41
CA ASN A 25 14.16 25.90 17.33
C ASN A 25 15.01 26.06 16.05
N GLU A 26 16.29 26.41 16.16
CA GLU A 26 17.22 26.47 15.00
C GLU A 26 17.56 25.07 14.46
N GLN A 27 17.54 24.04 15.30
CA GLN A 27 17.67 22.64 14.88
C GLN A 27 16.41 22.19 14.12
N VAL A 28 15.21 22.61 14.55
CA VAL A 28 13.95 22.38 13.82
C VAL A 28 13.96 23.08 12.47
N GLU A 29 14.47 24.32 12.37
CA GLU A 29 14.56 25.07 11.10
C GLU A 29 15.59 24.47 10.12
N LYS A 30 16.71 23.93 10.62
CA LYS A 30 17.68 23.18 9.78
C LYS A 30 17.14 21.82 9.32
N VAL A 31 16.30 21.15 10.12
CA VAL A 31 15.58 19.93 9.68
C VAL A 31 14.55 20.28 8.59
N THR A 32 13.92 21.45 8.63
CA THR A 32 12.96 21.86 7.59
C THR A 32 13.62 22.33 6.29
N ASN A 33 14.84 22.88 6.34
CA ASN A 33 15.55 23.37 5.16
C ASN A 33 16.58 22.39 4.57
N GLY A 34 16.89 21.28 5.28
CA GLY A 34 17.78 20.21 4.82
C GLY A 34 17.09 18.85 4.63
N SER A 35 15.79 18.76 4.88
CA SER A 35 15.02 17.61 4.43
C SER A 35 14.60 17.90 3.00
N ILE A 36 15.23 17.22 2.04
CA ILE A 36 14.47 16.81 0.87
C ILE A 36 13.32 15.97 1.45
N ARG A 37 12.23 16.65 1.84
CA ARG A 37 10.90 16.10 1.68
C ARG A 37 10.86 15.80 0.19
N HIS A 38 11.28 14.59 -0.17
CA HIS A 38 10.52 13.84 -1.11
C HIS A 38 9.14 13.78 -0.45
N LYS A 39 8.35 14.86 -0.63
CA LYS A 39 6.98 14.70 -1.06
C LYS A 39 7.14 13.75 -2.21
N ILE A 40 7.10 12.47 -1.92
CA ILE A 40 6.63 11.50 -2.88
C ILE A 40 5.21 12.02 -3.07
N ASN A 41 5.05 12.97 -3.99
CA ASN A 41 3.84 13.08 -4.77
C ASN A 41 3.80 11.72 -5.46
N SER A 42 3.39 10.68 -4.74
CA SER A 42 3.08 9.39 -5.30
C SER A 42 1.82 9.69 -6.06
N LYS A 43 2.00 10.24 -7.26
CA LYS A 43 0.94 10.40 -8.24
C LYS A 43 0.32 9.01 -8.29
N ILE A 44 -0.90 8.89 -7.76
CA ILE A 44 -1.57 7.60 -7.74
C ILE A 44 -1.66 7.19 -9.20
N VAL A 45 -0.96 6.11 -9.54
CA VAL A 45 -0.94 5.61 -10.89
C VAL A 45 -2.32 5.01 -11.12
N THR A 46 -3.00 5.45 -12.17
CA THR A 46 -4.23 4.79 -12.61
C THR A 46 -3.83 3.67 -13.55
N GLY A 47 -4.33 2.46 -13.32
CA GLY A 47 -4.08 1.33 -14.21
C GLY A 47 -5.04 1.30 -15.40
N ASN A 48 -5.09 0.15 -16.06
CA ASN A 48 -5.90 -0.11 -17.25
C ASN A 48 -6.84 -1.32 -17.05
N GLN A 49 -7.33 -1.51 -15.83
CA GLN A 49 -8.48 -2.37 -15.57
C GLN A 49 -9.69 -1.88 -16.39
N PRO A 50 -10.47 -2.79 -17.00
CA PRO A 50 -11.69 -2.41 -17.72
C PRO A 50 -12.71 -1.64 -16.88
N ASP A 51 -13.40 -0.70 -17.52
CA ASP A 51 -14.29 0.27 -16.88
C ASP A 51 -15.62 -0.33 -16.44
N ASP A 52 -16.01 -1.46 -17.03
CA ASP A 52 -17.22 -2.22 -16.71
C ASP A 52 -17.09 -3.11 -15.46
N GLY A 53 -15.88 -3.14 -14.86
CA GLY A 53 -15.60 -3.92 -13.67
C GLY A 53 -16.51 -3.56 -12.49
N LYS A 54 -17.15 -4.57 -11.92
CA LYS A 54 -17.98 -4.46 -10.72
C LYS A 54 -17.27 -5.08 -9.53
N MET A 55 -17.31 -4.39 -8.38
CA MET A 55 -16.84 -4.91 -7.10
C MET A 55 -18.01 -4.92 -6.10
N SER A 56 -18.19 -6.02 -5.40
CA SER A 56 -19.13 -6.13 -4.27
C SER A 56 -18.49 -6.91 -3.12
N ILE A 57 -19.07 -6.84 -1.93
CA ILE A 57 -18.57 -7.57 -0.75
C ILE A 57 -19.64 -8.46 -0.14
N MET A 58 -19.18 -9.52 0.51
CA MET A 58 -19.96 -10.40 1.37
C MET A 58 -19.21 -10.63 2.68
N HIS A 59 -19.91 -10.51 3.80
CA HIS A 59 -19.39 -10.86 5.13
C HIS A 59 -19.69 -12.32 5.42
N MET A 60 -18.66 -13.14 5.56
CA MET A 60 -18.78 -14.58 5.79
C MET A 60 -18.55 -14.90 7.26
N ARG A 61 -19.48 -15.64 7.88
CA ARG A 61 -19.36 -16.12 9.26
C ARG A 61 -18.48 -17.36 9.39
N ARG A 62 -17.28 -17.30 8.82
CA ARG A 62 -16.25 -18.34 8.87
C ARG A 62 -14.87 -17.73 8.65
N ASN A 63 -13.87 -18.42 9.14
CA ASN A 63 -12.48 -18.01 9.10
C ASN A 63 -11.76 -18.52 7.83
N VAL A 64 -10.85 -17.70 7.32
CA VAL A 64 -9.78 -18.18 6.44
C VAL A 64 -8.71 -18.88 7.26
N GLU A 65 -8.01 -19.82 6.64
CA GLU A 65 -6.96 -20.60 7.31
C GLU A 65 -5.86 -19.68 7.88
N GLY A 66 -5.49 -19.89 9.14
CA GLY A 66 -4.52 -19.05 9.87
C GLY A 66 -5.12 -17.85 10.61
N TYR A 67 -6.43 -17.62 10.56
CA TYR A 67 -7.12 -16.55 11.29
C TYR A 67 -8.37 -17.08 12.04
N PRO A 68 -8.21 -17.96 13.04
CA PRO A 68 -9.34 -18.67 13.67
C PRO A 68 -10.33 -17.76 14.39
N ASP A 69 -9.87 -16.62 14.91
CA ASP A 69 -10.64 -15.76 15.82
C ASP A 69 -11.39 -14.63 15.10
N CYS A 70 -11.52 -14.67 13.77
CA CYS A 70 -12.33 -13.69 13.05
C CYS A 70 -13.04 -14.25 11.82
N ASP A 71 -14.13 -13.58 11.46
CA ASP A 71 -14.88 -13.78 10.22
C ASP A 71 -14.05 -13.39 8.98
N THR A 72 -14.64 -13.51 7.78
CA THR A 72 -13.97 -13.21 6.51
C THR A 72 -14.76 -12.20 5.70
N ILE A 73 -14.06 -11.26 5.05
CA ILE A 73 -14.61 -10.39 4.01
C ILE A 73 -14.27 -11.03 2.67
N GLN A 74 -15.29 -11.45 1.93
CA GLN A 74 -15.17 -11.87 0.54
C GLN A 74 -15.47 -10.67 -0.36
N MET A 75 -14.55 -10.35 -1.26
CA MET A 75 -14.74 -9.39 -2.34
C MET A 75 -15.05 -10.16 -3.62
N ASN A 76 -16.14 -9.84 -4.29
CA ASN A 76 -16.50 -10.40 -5.59
C ASN A 76 -16.16 -9.39 -6.68
N PHE A 77 -15.49 -9.85 -7.73
CA PHE A 77 -15.14 -9.07 -8.90
C PHE A 77 -15.77 -9.70 -10.13
N GLU A 78 -16.41 -8.87 -10.95
CA GLU A 78 -17.07 -9.28 -12.17
C GLU A 78 -16.74 -8.30 -13.30
N PHE A 79 -16.21 -8.84 -14.39
CA PHE A 79 -15.97 -8.16 -15.65
C PHE A 79 -16.70 -8.92 -16.73
N ASP A 80 -17.47 -8.20 -17.56
CA ASP A 80 -18.16 -8.76 -18.70
C ASP A 80 -17.19 -8.84 -19.90
N ASP A 81 -17.59 -9.52 -20.96
CA ASP A 81 -16.83 -9.50 -22.22
C ASP A 81 -16.90 -8.10 -22.83
N GLY A 82 -15.82 -7.65 -23.45
CA GLY A 82 -15.75 -6.27 -23.94
C GLY A 82 -14.78 -6.05 -25.09
N ILE A 83 -14.56 -4.77 -25.40
CA ILE A 83 -13.65 -4.30 -26.45
C ILE A 83 -12.50 -3.53 -25.79
N GLN A 84 -11.29 -3.82 -26.23
CA GLN A 84 -10.10 -3.15 -25.74
C GLN A 84 -10.10 -1.66 -26.08
N THR A 85 -9.80 -0.84 -25.08
CA THR A 85 -9.64 0.61 -25.23
C THR A 85 -8.21 0.95 -25.68
N GLU A 86 -7.96 2.23 -25.97
CA GLU A 86 -6.60 2.75 -26.25
C GLU A 86 -5.59 2.53 -25.11
N MET A 87 -6.06 2.19 -23.91
CA MET A 87 -5.21 1.90 -22.74
C MET A 87 -4.80 0.42 -22.64
N HIS A 88 -5.31 -0.43 -23.52
CA HIS A 88 -5.04 -1.86 -23.54
C HIS A 88 -4.05 -2.24 -24.66
N PRO A 89 -3.43 -3.44 -24.62
CA PRO A 89 -2.40 -3.83 -25.58
C PRO A 89 -2.85 -3.87 -27.05
N ASN A 90 -4.12 -4.22 -27.30
CA ASN A 90 -4.66 -4.41 -28.65
C ASN A 90 -5.99 -3.64 -28.81
N PRO A 91 -5.97 -2.30 -28.96
CA PRO A 91 -7.18 -1.48 -29.07
C PRO A 91 -8.14 -1.98 -30.17
N GLY A 92 -9.44 -1.98 -29.89
CA GLY A 92 -10.48 -2.46 -30.81
C GLY A 92 -10.68 -3.98 -30.85
N GLN A 93 -9.75 -4.77 -30.29
CA GLN A 93 -9.91 -6.22 -30.19
C GLN A 93 -10.85 -6.62 -29.04
N LYS A 94 -11.61 -7.71 -29.21
CA LYS A 94 -12.42 -8.29 -28.12
C LYS A 94 -11.52 -8.85 -27.02
N TYR A 95 -11.99 -8.78 -25.78
CA TYR A 95 -11.45 -9.56 -24.66
C TYR A 95 -12.55 -10.32 -23.94
N TYR A 96 -12.19 -11.44 -23.31
CA TYR A 96 -13.08 -12.17 -22.42
C TYR A 96 -12.99 -11.66 -20.98
N GLY A 97 -14.14 -11.54 -20.34
CA GLY A 97 -14.29 -11.11 -18.96
C GLY A 97 -13.74 -12.10 -17.93
N LEU A 98 -13.98 -11.78 -16.67
CA LEU A 98 -13.52 -12.56 -15.51
C LEU A 98 -14.52 -12.41 -14.36
N LYS A 99 -14.89 -13.54 -13.76
CA LYS A 99 -15.56 -13.58 -12.46
C LYS A 99 -14.63 -14.24 -11.46
N THR A 100 -14.30 -13.54 -10.38
CA THR A 100 -13.41 -14.07 -9.35
C THR A 100 -13.74 -13.48 -7.98
N VAL A 101 -13.14 -14.07 -6.95
CA VAL A 101 -13.29 -13.67 -5.56
C VAL A 101 -11.92 -13.45 -4.92
N ALA A 102 -11.88 -12.61 -3.90
CA ALA A 102 -10.74 -12.50 -3.02
C ALA A 102 -11.17 -12.43 -1.55
N PHE A 103 -10.34 -12.94 -0.66
CA PHE A 103 -10.65 -13.06 0.76
C PHE A 103 -9.65 -12.27 1.60
N VAL A 104 -10.15 -11.62 2.66
CA VAL A 104 -9.33 -11.09 3.75
C VAL A 104 -10.01 -11.37 5.09
N PRO A 105 -9.25 -11.60 6.18
CA PRO A 105 -9.81 -11.76 7.51
C PRO A 105 -10.50 -10.47 7.98
N GLN A 106 -11.63 -10.58 8.66
CA GLN A 106 -12.38 -9.47 9.24
C GLN A 106 -11.80 -9.04 10.60
N ASN A 107 -10.48 -8.93 10.69
CA ASN A 107 -9.78 -8.32 11.83
C ASN A 107 -9.33 -6.88 11.49
N HIS A 108 -8.60 -6.23 12.40
CA HIS A 108 -8.15 -4.85 12.20
C HIS A 108 -7.27 -4.69 10.94
N GLU A 109 -6.29 -5.57 10.76
CA GLU A 109 -5.36 -5.52 9.62
C GLU A 109 -6.05 -5.84 8.29
N GLY A 110 -6.88 -6.88 8.26
CA GLY A 110 -7.60 -7.28 7.05
C GLY A 110 -8.65 -6.26 6.62
N ARG A 111 -9.34 -5.57 7.55
CA ARG A 111 -10.21 -4.43 7.20
C ARG A 111 -9.43 -3.28 6.55
N LYS A 112 -8.22 -3.00 7.03
CA LYS A 112 -7.34 -2.00 6.40
C LYS A 112 -6.95 -2.41 4.99
N VAL A 113 -6.50 -3.66 4.82
CA VAL A 113 -6.16 -4.20 3.50
C VAL A 113 -7.36 -4.15 2.55
N TYR A 114 -8.57 -4.53 3.00
CA TYR A 114 -9.79 -4.41 2.21
C TYR A 114 -10.01 -2.97 1.70
N ARG A 115 -9.94 -1.96 2.57
CA ARG A 115 -10.11 -0.56 2.14
C ARG A 115 -9.06 -0.11 1.13
N MET A 116 -7.83 -0.58 1.28
CA MET A 116 -6.77 -0.31 0.30
C MET A 116 -7.02 -1.05 -1.03
N LEU A 117 -7.53 -2.28 -1.00
CA LEU A 117 -7.90 -3.01 -2.23
C LEU A 117 -9.09 -2.37 -2.95
N GLU A 118 -10.09 -1.89 -2.20
CA GLU A 118 -11.20 -1.11 -2.73
C GLU A 118 -10.72 0.18 -3.41
N ALA A 119 -9.80 0.92 -2.77
CA ALA A 119 -9.17 2.08 -3.38
C ALA A 119 -8.37 1.71 -4.64
N ALA A 120 -7.59 0.62 -4.60
CA ALA A 120 -6.84 0.14 -5.77
C ALA A 120 -7.75 -0.27 -6.93
N PHE A 121 -8.91 -0.87 -6.65
CA PHE A 121 -9.92 -1.17 -7.66
C PHE A 121 -10.46 0.11 -8.32
N ASN A 122 -10.79 1.13 -7.52
CA ASN A 122 -11.23 2.44 -8.02
C ASN A 122 -10.17 3.14 -8.87
N HIS A 123 -8.88 2.90 -8.58
CA HIS A 123 -7.75 3.37 -9.38
C HIS A 123 -7.37 2.42 -10.52
N LYS A 124 -8.19 1.41 -10.82
CA LYS A 124 -8.00 0.49 -11.95
C LYS A 124 -6.71 -0.34 -11.87
N LEU A 125 -6.26 -0.68 -10.65
CA LEU A 125 -4.96 -1.30 -10.39
C LEU A 125 -5.01 -2.82 -10.11
N LEU A 126 -6.17 -3.42 -9.88
CA LEU A 126 -6.25 -4.83 -9.48
C LEU A 126 -6.21 -5.78 -10.68
N PHE A 127 -6.75 -5.35 -11.81
CA PHE A 127 -6.86 -6.17 -13.02
C PHE A 127 -6.33 -5.43 -14.25
N THR A 128 -6.14 -6.15 -15.34
CA THR A 128 -5.72 -5.63 -16.64
C THR A 128 -6.22 -6.57 -17.75
N VAL A 129 -6.17 -6.14 -19.01
CA VAL A 129 -6.37 -7.01 -20.17
C VAL A 129 -5.01 -7.47 -20.68
N ALA A 130 -4.87 -8.76 -20.98
CA ALA A 130 -3.70 -9.25 -21.69
C ALA A 130 -3.97 -10.52 -22.49
N THR A 131 -3.08 -10.76 -23.45
CA THR A 131 -2.97 -11.99 -24.21
C THR A 131 -2.50 -13.14 -23.33
N THR A 132 -3.25 -14.24 -23.38
CA THR A 132 -2.89 -15.53 -22.77
C THR A 132 -1.90 -16.31 -23.63
N SER A 133 -1.34 -17.41 -23.12
CA SER A 133 -0.43 -18.27 -23.88
C SER A 133 -1.05 -18.89 -25.14
N THR A 134 -2.39 -18.96 -25.20
CA THR A 134 -3.16 -19.47 -26.35
C THR A 134 -3.55 -18.36 -27.34
N GLY A 135 -3.17 -17.11 -27.10
CA GLY A 135 -3.49 -15.97 -27.96
C GLY A 135 -4.86 -15.32 -27.67
N GLU A 136 -5.58 -15.78 -26.65
CA GLU A 136 -6.85 -15.15 -26.25
C GLU A 136 -6.59 -13.90 -25.41
N GLU A 137 -7.31 -12.82 -25.69
CA GLU A 137 -7.31 -11.60 -24.90
C GLU A 137 -8.28 -11.73 -23.72
N ARG A 138 -7.81 -11.59 -22.48
CA ARG A 138 -8.65 -11.79 -21.29
C ARG A 138 -8.34 -10.80 -20.18
N VAL A 139 -9.33 -10.53 -19.34
CA VAL A 139 -9.11 -9.89 -18.05
C VAL A 139 -8.32 -10.82 -17.15
N LYS A 140 -7.23 -10.32 -16.57
CA LYS A 140 -6.37 -11.04 -15.62
C LYS A 140 -5.99 -10.16 -14.43
N TYR A 141 -5.47 -10.80 -13.39
CA TYR A 141 -4.85 -10.10 -12.26
C TYR A 141 -3.67 -9.25 -12.71
N SER A 142 -3.53 -8.06 -12.13
CA SER A 142 -2.34 -7.20 -12.23
C SER A 142 -1.27 -7.65 -11.21
N ASP A 143 -0.43 -6.74 -10.74
CA ASP A 143 0.70 -7.06 -9.84
C ASP A 143 0.32 -7.11 -8.36
N ILE A 144 -0.90 -6.68 -8.01
CA ILE A 144 -1.37 -6.71 -6.61
C ILE A 144 -1.90 -8.12 -6.32
N PRO A 145 -1.25 -8.89 -5.42
CA PRO A 145 -1.67 -10.25 -5.14
C PRO A 145 -3.02 -10.25 -4.43
N LEU A 146 -3.91 -11.16 -4.85
CA LEU A 146 -5.19 -11.43 -4.20
C LEU A 146 -5.21 -12.88 -3.71
N LYS A 147 -5.83 -13.11 -2.55
CA LYS A 147 -6.09 -14.46 -2.03
C LYS A 147 -7.43 -14.95 -2.54
N THR A 148 -7.42 -15.84 -3.53
CA THR A 148 -8.63 -16.36 -4.20
C THR A 148 -9.11 -17.68 -3.61
N LYS A 149 -8.39 -18.23 -2.64
CA LYS A 149 -8.74 -19.46 -1.91
C LYS A 149 -8.58 -19.24 -0.41
N GLU A 150 -9.53 -19.74 0.36
CA GLU A 150 -9.60 -19.56 1.83
C GLU A 150 -8.73 -20.54 2.62
N SER A 151 -8.25 -21.59 1.97
CA SER A 151 -7.45 -22.67 2.57
C SER A 151 -6.62 -23.38 1.51
N GLY A 152 -5.68 -24.22 1.97
CA GLY A 152 -4.93 -25.15 1.12
C GLY A 152 -3.44 -24.84 0.98
N GLY A 153 -2.97 -23.64 1.32
CA GLY A 153 -1.55 -23.29 1.61
C GLY A 153 -0.45 -23.59 0.58
N HIS A 154 -0.74 -24.29 -0.51
CA HIS A 154 0.25 -24.81 -1.44
C HIS A 154 0.64 -23.80 -2.54
N ASP A 155 -0.16 -22.74 -2.73
CA ASP A 155 0.06 -21.71 -3.74
C ASP A 155 0.02 -20.29 -3.17
N SER A 156 0.48 -19.32 -3.95
CA SER A 156 0.50 -17.90 -3.56
C SER A 156 -0.91 -17.29 -3.44
N PHE A 157 -1.94 -17.97 -3.90
CA PHE A 157 -3.34 -17.50 -3.91
C PHE A 157 -4.15 -18.01 -2.72
N SER A 158 -3.60 -18.93 -1.93
CA SER A 158 -4.30 -19.59 -0.82
C SER A 158 -3.85 -19.09 0.54
N TYR A 159 -4.76 -19.16 1.50
CA TYR A 159 -4.42 -19.21 2.92
C TYR A 159 -4.04 -20.65 3.33
N PRO A 160 -3.26 -20.85 4.41
CA PRO A 160 -2.72 -19.84 5.30
C PRO A 160 -1.50 -19.16 4.69
N ASP A 161 -1.42 -17.84 4.84
CA ASP A 161 -0.26 -17.05 4.46
C ASP A 161 -0.06 -15.92 5.48
N PRO A 162 0.81 -16.14 6.49
CA PRO A 162 1.02 -15.17 7.56
C PRO A 162 1.72 -13.89 7.07
N LYS A 163 2.29 -13.86 5.85
CA LYS A 163 3.00 -12.70 5.30
C LYS A 163 2.14 -11.88 4.34
N TYR A 164 0.99 -12.40 3.92
CA TYR A 164 0.16 -11.79 2.88
C TYR A 164 -0.25 -10.35 3.21
N LEU A 165 -0.91 -10.11 4.34
CA LEU A 165 -1.46 -8.77 4.68
C LEU A 165 -0.37 -7.69 4.71
N LYS A 166 0.80 -8.02 5.30
CA LYS A 166 1.97 -7.14 5.28
C LYS A 166 2.52 -6.90 3.88
N THR A 167 2.62 -7.95 3.08
CA THR A 167 3.18 -7.89 1.71
C THR A 167 2.30 -7.07 0.79
N VAL A 168 1.00 -7.35 0.74
CA VAL A 168 0.04 -6.62 -0.10
C VAL A 168 -0.07 -5.16 0.32
N THR A 169 -0.04 -4.86 1.63
CA THR A 169 0.01 -3.48 2.15
C THR A 169 1.24 -2.73 1.62
N LYS A 170 2.42 -3.37 1.60
CA LYS A 170 3.64 -2.74 1.06
C LYS A 170 3.51 -2.45 -0.44
N ILE A 171 2.97 -3.39 -1.21
CA ILE A 171 2.75 -3.25 -2.65
C ILE A 171 1.77 -2.11 -2.93
N LEU A 172 0.63 -2.09 -2.24
CA LEU A 172 -0.39 -1.05 -2.38
C LEU A 172 0.18 0.35 -2.07
N LYS A 173 0.94 0.48 -0.98
CA LYS A 173 1.64 1.73 -0.65
C LYS A 173 2.64 2.16 -1.72
N SER A 174 3.38 1.22 -2.31
CA SER A 174 4.31 1.53 -3.41
C SER A 174 3.61 2.04 -4.67
N LYS A 175 2.32 1.70 -4.84
CA LYS A 175 1.44 2.21 -5.91
C LYS A 175 0.67 3.49 -5.50
N GLY A 176 0.96 4.06 -4.32
CA GLY A 176 0.35 5.30 -3.82
C GLY A 176 -0.98 5.12 -3.08
N ILE A 177 -1.39 3.88 -2.78
CA ILE A 177 -2.62 3.58 -2.05
C ILE A 177 -2.33 3.45 -0.54
N GLN A 178 -3.04 4.20 0.31
CA GLN A 178 -2.78 4.27 1.76
C GLN A 178 -4.03 4.20 2.62
#